data_AF-A0A4R8WXI7-F1
#
_entry.id   AF-A0A4R8WXI7-F1
#
_cell.length_a   1.000
_cell.length_b   1.000
_cell.length_c   1.000
_cell.angle_alpha   90.00
_cell.angle_beta   90.00
_cell.angle_gamma   90.00
#
_symmetry.space_group_name_H-M   'P 1'
#
loop_
_entity.id
_entity.type
_entity.pdbx_description
1 polymer ?
#
loop_
_entity_poly.entity_id
_entity_poly.type
_entity_poly.pdbx_seq_one_letter_code
_entity_poly.pdbx_strand_id
1 'polypeptide(L)'
;MSPSKSGPAQQQLGLLFDAVGVADRVIRQCFAVRAEGIDQTRRLSEAQTASSLLDARSFWTWEEIAARELSRELAATLRIPERTAVNLLEESLALTNDQPAARAALAGGGSVTGTRRPWSARPGRSRPRCHPHRRGHRGESDRAGHRSRADALRVP
;
A
#
# COMPACT_ATOMS: atom_id res chain seq x y z
N MET A 1 -35.70 -11.41 10.86
CA MET A 1 -34.42 -11.27 10.12
C MET A 1 -33.42 -12.22 10.77
N SER A 2 -33.25 -13.42 10.22
CA SER A 2 -32.36 -14.43 10.81
C SER A 2 -30.90 -14.11 10.47
N PRO A 3 -29.97 -14.10 11.45
CA PRO A 3 -28.56 -13.89 11.15
C PRO A 3 -28.07 -15.04 10.27
N SER A 4 -27.60 -14.73 9.07
CA SER A 4 -26.94 -15.71 8.22
C SER A 4 -25.68 -16.19 8.95
N LYS A 5 -25.69 -17.42 9.49
CA LYS A 5 -24.48 -18.09 9.95
C LYS A 5 -23.55 -18.21 8.76
N SER A 6 -22.55 -17.35 8.68
CA SER A 6 -21.45 -17.50 7.74
C SER A 6 -20.79 -18.86 7.98
N GLY A 7 -20.56 -19.64 6.92
CA GLY A 7 -19.94 -20.97 7.03
C GLY A 7 -18.55 -20.91 7.68
N PRO A 8 -18.02 -22.03 8.21
CA PRO A 8 -16.77 -22.06 8.98
C PRO A 8 -15.57 -21.47 8.23
N ALA A 9 -15.47 -21.69 6.92
CA ALA A 9 -14.43 -21.09 6.08
C ALA A 9 -14.49 -19.55 6.03
N GLN A 10 -15.69 -18.97 6.01
CA GLN A 10 -15.88 -17.52 5.98
C GLN A 10 -15.53 -16.88 7.32
N GLN A 11 -15.76 -17.59 8.43
CA GLN A 11 -15.34 -17.17 9.76
C GLN A 11 -13.81 -17.19 9.89
N GLN A 12 -13.16 -18.28 9.44
CA GLN A 12 -11.70 -18.40 9.42
C GLN A 12 -11.04 -17.29 8.59
N LEU A 13 -11.59 -16.98 7.42
CA LEU A 13 -11.09 -15.89 6.58
C LEU A 13 -11.23 -14.52 7.27
N GLY A 14 -12.30 -14.31 8.03
CA GLY A 14 -12.48 -13.10 8.84
C GLY A 14 -11.39 -12.94 9.90
N LEU A 15 -11.09 -14.02 10.63
CA LEU A 15 -10.00 -14.03 11.62
C LEU A 15 -8.63 -13.71 11.00
N LEU A 16 -8.35 -14.25 9.80
CA LEU A 16 -7.10 -13.96 9.09
C LEU A 16 -7.01 -12.48 8.68
N PHE A 17 -8.09 -11.88 8.17
CA PHE A 17 -8.09 -10.45 7.84
C PHE A 17 -7.98 -9.55 9.07
N ASP A 18 -8.59 -9.94 10.19
CA ASP A 18 -8.44 -9.21 11.44
C ASP A 18 -6.99 -9.27 11.94
N ALA A 19 -6.32 -10.42 11.79
CA ALA A 19 -4.89 -10.57 12.09
C ALA A 19 -4.00 -9.71 11.18
N VAL A 20 -4.28 -9.65 9.88
CA VAL A 20 -3.61 -8.72 8.95
C VAL A 20 -3.82 -7.27 9.40
N GLY A 21 -5.04 -6.92 9.80
CA GLY A 21 -5.35 -5.59 10.32
C GLY A 21 -4.58 -5.25 11.59
N VAL A 22 -4.37 -6.20 12.50
CA VAL A 22 -3.52 -6.02 13.69
C VAL A 22 -2.07 -5.75 13.27
N ALA A 23 -1.50 -6.59 12.40
CA ALA A 23 -0.12 -6.44 11.94
C ALA A 23 0.12 -5.08 11.26
N ASP A 24 -0.83 -4.66 10.42
CA ASP A 24 -0.79 -3.37 9.73
C ASP A 24 -0.86 -2.17 10.70
N ARG A 25 -1.58 -2.28 11.83
CA ARG A 25 -1.51 -1.27 12.89
C ARG A 25 -0.12 -1.18 13.51
N VAL A 26 0.50 -2.32 13.82
CA VAL A 26 1.86 -2.35 14.37
C VAL A 26 2.87 -1.74 13.39
N ILE A 27 2.76 -2.06 12.10
CA ILE A 27 3.62 -1.47 11.06
C ILE A 27 3.47 0.06 11.01
N ARG A 28 2.23 0.59 11.09
CA ARG A 28 2.00 2.03 11.17
C ARG A 28 2.66 2.67 12.38
N GLN A 29 2.57 2.04 13.55
CA GLN A 29 3.23 2.52 14.76
C GLN A 29 4.75 2.54 14.58
N CYS A 30 5.32 1.49 14.00
CA CYS A 30 6.74 1.43 13.67
C CYS A 30 7.16 2.56 12.72
N PHE A 31 6.33 2.95 11.74
CA PHE A 31 6.62 4.10 10.89
C PHE A 31 6.69 5.42 11.67
N ALA A 32 5.75 5.65 12.60
CA ALA A 32 5.77 6.84 13.44
C ALA A 32 7.03 6.91 14.33
N VAL A 33 7.37 5.78 14.96
CA VAL A 33 8.59 5.66 15.79
C VAL A 33 9.85 5.88 14.96
N ARG A 34 9.92 5.28 13.77
CA ARG A 34 11.08 5.43 12.88
C ARG A 34 11.26 6.86 12.41
N ALA A 35 10.18 7.54 12.03
CA ALA A 35 10.25 8.94 11.60
C ALA A 35 10.79 9.86 12.71
N GLU A 36 10.32 9.66 13.94
CA GLU A 36 10.79 10.42 15.10
C GLU A 36 12.26 10.10 15.43
N GLY A 37 12.65 8.83 15.42
CA GLY A 37 14.05 8.44 15.63
C GLY A 37 14.99 9.02 14.57
N ILE A 38 14.58 9.01 13.31
CA ILE A 38 15.34 9.61 12.20
C ILE A 38 15.50 11.12 12.39
N ASP A 39 14.43 11.84 12.73
CA ASP A 39 14.51 13.29 12.94
C ASP A 39 15.40 13.64 14.15
N GLN A 40 15.38 12.83 15.22
CA GLN A 40 16.30 13.00 16.34
C GLN A 40 17.77 12.78 15.92
N THR A 41 18.05 11.71 15.17
CA THR A 41 19.41 11.44 14.65
C THR A 41 19.89 12.58 13.75
N ARG A 42 19.01 13.11 12.88
CA ARG A 42 19.32 14.27 12.04
C ARG A 42 19.72 15.49 12.86
N ARG A 43 18.90 15.90 13.83
CA ARG A 43 19.18 17.07 14.68
C ARG A 43 20.51 16.92 15.42
N LEU A 44 20.81 15.71 15.90
CA LEU A 44 22.08 15.41 16.56
C LEU A 44 23.27 15.48 15.59
N SER A 45 23.13 14.91 14.40
CA SER A 45 24.15 14.96 13.35
C SER A 45 24.45 16.40 12.93
N GLU A 46 23.41 17.21 12.65
CA GLU A 46 23.57 18.62 12.31
C GLU A 46 24.29 19.41 13.42
N ALA A 47 23.93 19.18 14.69
CA ALA A 47 24.59 19.84 15.83
C ALA A 47 26.06 19.43 15.99
N GLN A 48 26.39 18.17 15.74
CA GLN A 48 27.76 17.65 15.78
C GLN A 48 28.61 18.21 14.63
N THR A 49 28.06 18.22 13.42
CA THR A 49 28.73 18.74 12.23
C THR A 49 28.95 20.25 12.33
N ALA A 50 27.95 21.02 12.79
CA ALA A 50 28.09 22.46 13.00
C ALA A 50 29.15 22.84 14.06
N SER A 51 29.44 21.93 14.99
CA SER A 51 30.47 22.11 16.03
C SER A 51 31.87 21.71 15.57
N SER A 52 31.99 21.08 14.40
CA SER A 52 33.28 20.69 13.83
C SER A 52 33.97 21.90 13.19
N LEU A 53 35.29 21.87 12.99
CA LEU A 53 35.99 22.87 12.18
C LEU A 53 35.96 22.42 10.72
N LEU A 54 35.30 23.20 9.86
CA LEU A 54 35.23 22.87 8.43
C LEU A 54 36.65 23.04 7.91
N ASP A 55 37.12 22.09 7.11
CA ASP A 55 38.28 22.38 6.29
C ASP A 55 37.92 23.59 5.41
N ALA A 56 38.75 24.63 5.43
CA ALA A 56 38.54 25.87 4.68
C ALA A 56 38.45 25.64 3.16
N ARG A 57 38.70 24.40 2.71
CA ARG A 57 38.63 23.93 1.33
C ARG A 57 37.36 23.12 1.00
N SER A 58 36.45 22.92 1.94
CA SER A 58 35.19 22.23 1.65
C SER A 58 34.33 23.06 0.70
N PHE A 59 33.86 22.42 -0.37
CA PHE A 59 32.88 23.00 -1.29
C PHE A 59 31.44 22.84 -0.80
N TRP A 60 31.21 22.08 0.28
CA TRP A 60 29.89 21.77 0.81
C TRP A 60 29.64 22.48 2.13
N THR A 61 28.40 22.87 2.34
CA THR A 61 27.95 23.42 3.63
C THR A 61 27.93 22.32 4.70
N TRP A 62 27.87 22.75 5.95
CA TRP A 62 27.71 21.83 7.07
C TRP A 62 26.45 20.98 6.98
N GLU A 63 25.34 21.57 6.54
CA GLU A 63 24.10 20.82 6.37
C GLU A 63 24.22 19.76 5.28
N GLU A 64 24.89 20.08 4.16
CA GLU A 64 25.11 19.13 3.07
C GLU A 64 26.00 17.96 3.49
N ILE A 65 27.02 18.22 4.31
CA ILE A 65 27.89 17.17 4.87
C ILE A 65 27.10 16.28 5.83
N ALA A 66 26.39 16.89 6.79
CA ALA A 66 25.57 16.16 7.77
C ALA A 66 24.53 15.29 7.08
N ALA A 67 23.82 15.82 6.07
CA ALA A 67 22.80 15.08 5.33
C ALA A 67 23.39 13.86 4.59
N ARG A 68 24.58 14.00 3.99
CA ARG A 68 25.27 12.93 3.25
C ARG A 68 25.82 11.86 4.18
N GLU A 69 26.40 12.25 5.31
CA GLU A 69 26.88 11.29 6.31
C GLU A 69 25.69 10.51 6.89
N LEU A 70 24.62 11.22 7.25
CA LEU A 70 23.40 10.62 7.76
C LEU A 70 22.77 9.64 6.76
N SER A 71 22.69 9.97 5.47
CA SER A 71 22.12 9.07 4.46
C SER A 71 22.93 7.78 4.31
N ARG A 72 24.27 7.87 4.37
CA ARG A 72 25.17 6.72 4.29
C ARG A 72 25.05 5.82 5.51
N GLU A 73 25.08 6.41 6.71
CA GLU A 73 24.97 5.65 7.96
C GLU A 73 23.59 4.99 8.08
N LEU A 74 22.52 5.69 7.68
CA LEU A 74 21.18 5.13 7.65
C LEU A 74 21.06 3.98 6.64
N ALA A 75 21.64 4.14 5.45
CA ALA A 75 21.67 3.09 4.43
C ALA A 75 22.40 1.83 4.92
N ALA A 76 23.56 1.99 5.55
CA ALA A 76 24.34 0.90 6.13
C ALA A 76 23.58 0.21 7.28
N THR A 77 23.02 1.00 8.20
CA THR A 77 22.28 0.51 9.37
C THR A 77 21.06 -0.32 8.96
N LEU A 78 20.27 0.18 8.00
CA LEU A 78 19.05 -0.47 7.54
C LEU A 78 19.30 -1.50 6.43
N ARG A 79 20.52 -1.59 5.91
CA ARG A 79 20.91 -2.45 4.77
C ARG A 79 20.04 -2.20 3.54
N ILE A 80 19.86 -0.92 3.20
CA ILE A 80 19.10 -0.45 2.04
C ILE A 80 20.01 0.35 1.08
N PRO A 81 19.63 0.52 -0.19
CA PRO A 81 20.32 1.44 -1.08
C PRO A 81 20.32 2.87 -0.53
N GLU A 82 21.42 3.61 -0.71
CA GLU A 82 21.56 4.99 -0.21
C GLU A 82 20.47 5.93 -0.74
N ARG A 83 20.07 5.78 -2.01
CA ARG A 83 18.93 6.53 -2.57
C ARG A 83 17.62 6.26 -1.82
N THR A 84 17.41 5.04 -1.34
CA THR A 84 16.24 4.70 -0.51
C THR A 84 16.34 5.34 0.87
N ALA A 85 17.54 5.43 1.45
CA ALA A 85 17.77 6.13 2.71
C ALA A 85 17.49 7.63 2.59
N VAL A 86 17.91 8.28 1.49
CA VAL A 86 17.58 9.70 1.20
C VAL A 86 16.08 9.92 1.16
N ASN A 87 15.33 9.13 0.37
CA ASN A 87 13.88 9.24 0.33
C ASN A 87 13.25 9.05 1.72
N LEU A 88 13.79 8.10 2.50
CA LEU A 88 13.29 7.84 3.85
C LEU A 88 13.55 9.03 4.80
N LEU A 89 14.67 9.75 4.66
CA LEU A 89 14.94 10.98 5.41
C LEU A 89 13.91 12.05 5.06
N GLU A 90 13.66 12.28 3.77
CA GLU A 90 12.68 13.25 3.28
C GLU A 90 11.26 12.94 3.77
N GLU A 91 10.83 11.68 3.65
CA GLU A 91 9.53 11.21 4.12
C GLU A 91 9.38 11.36 5.64
N SER A 92 10.44 11.04 6.40
CA SER A 92 10.44 11.16 7.86
C SER A 92 10.39 12.61 8.31
N LEU A 93 11.05 13.51 7.58
CA LEU A 93 11.01 14.94 7.82
C LEU A 93 9.61 15.50 7.57
N ALA A 94 9.02 15.19 6.41
CA ALA A 94 7.67 15.63 6.05
C ALA A 94 6.64 15.11 7.07
N LEU A 95 6.78 13.87 7.53
CA LEU A 95 5.88 13.30 8.53
C LEU A 95 6.03 13.99 9.91
N THR A 96 7.24 14.40 10.28
CA THR A 96 7.52 14.99 11.59
C THR A 96 7.19 16.49 11.65
N ASN A 97 7.55 17.23 10.60
CA ASN A 97 7.43 18.69 10.56
C ASN A 97 6.12 19.16 9.92
N ASP A 98 5.71 18.53 8.81
CA ASP A 98 4.56 19.02 8.03
C ASP A 98 3.26 18.34 8.42
N GLN A 99 3.34 17.10 8.95
CA GLN A 99 2.16 16.27 9.24
C GLN A 99 2.14 15.66 10.66
N PRO A 100 2.35 16.45 11.73
CA PRO A 100 2.42 15.92 13.10
C PRO A 100 1.13 15.20 13.55
N ALA A 101 -0.03 15.64 13.06
CA ALA A 101 -1.31 14.97 13.33
C ALA A 101 -1.39 13.57 12.67
N ALA A 102 -0.85 13.42 11.45
CA ALA A 102 -0.78 12.13 10.79
C ALA A 102 0.18 11.19 11.52
N ARG A 103 1.34 11.71 11.96
CA ARG A 103 2.30 10.95 12.78
C ARG A 103 1.67 10.46 14.09
N ALA A 104 0.92 11.32 14.79
CA ALA A 104 0.20 10.94 16.00
C ALA A 104 -0.88 9.87 15.73
N ALA A 105 -1.60 9.97 14.60
CA ALA A 105 -2.56 8.95 14.19
C ALA A 105 -1.88 7.60 13.93
N LEU A 106 -0.73 7.60 13.24
CA LEU A 106 0.07 6.39 13.00
C LEU A 106 0.61 5.78 14.31
N ALA A 107 1.06 6.60 15.26
CA ALA A 107 1.49 6.14 16.58
C ALA A 107 0.33 5.50 17.38
N GLY A 108 -0.91 5.96 17.18
CA GLY A 108 -2.11 5.32 17.69
C GLY A 108 -2.53 4.05 16.94
N GLY A 109 -1.79 3.63 15.91
CA GLY A 109 -2.17 2.52 15.01
C GLY A 109 -3.34 2.86 14.08
N GLY A 110 -3.72 4.14 14.01
CA GLY A 110 -4.79 4.65 13.17
C GLY A 110 -4.34 4.95 11.74
N SER A 111 -5.30 5.28 10.88
CA SER A 111 -5.06 5.88 9.57
C SER A 111 -5.61 7.31 9.60
N VAL A 112 -4.93 8.24 8.91
CA VAL A 112 -5.43 9.61 8.74
C VAL A 112 -6.74 9.65 7.93
N THR A 113 -7.02 8.63 7.12
CA THR A 113 -8.22 8.52 6.28
C THR A 113 -9.17 7.43 6.81
N GLY A 114 -9.87 7.70 7.92
CA GLY A 114 -11.08 7.00 8.34
C GLY A 114 -10.92 5.57 8.91
N THR A 115 -11.71 5.26 9.95
CA THR A 115 -11.75 3.94 10.57
C THR A 115 -12.34 2.90 9.63
N ARG A 116 -11.51 1.96 9.16
CA ARG A 116 -12.00 0.80 8.40
C ARG A 116 -12.82 -0.08 9.35
N ARG A 117 -14.11 -0.27 9.05
CA ARG A 117 -14.95 -1.23 9.78
C ARG A 117 -14.34 -2.64 9.68
N PRO A 118 -14.29 -3.41 10.80
CA PRO A 118 -13.76 -4.77 10.81
C PRO A 118 -14.54 -5.65 9.83
N TRP A 119 -13.87 -6.66 9.28
CA TRP A 119 -14.45 -7.51 8.24
C TRP A 119 -15.74 -8.21 8.73
N SER A 120 -15.75 -8.64 9.99
CA SER A 120 -16.89 -9.24 10.68
C SER A 120 -18.13 -8.35 10.77
N ALA A 121 -17.95 -7.02 10.73
CA ALA A 121 -19.03 -6.04 10.77
C ALA A 121 -19.55 -5.67 9.37
N ARG A 122 -19.04 -6.28 8.30
CA ARG A 122 -19.53 -6.05 6.94
C ARG A 122 -20.71 -6.97 6.65
N PRO A 123 -21.85 -6.45 6.17
CA PRO A 123 -22.97 -7.30 5.79
C PRO A 123 -22.49 -8.31 4.76
N GLY A 124 -22.76 -9.60 5.01
CA GLY A 124 -22.32 -10.69 4.18
C GLY A 124 -22.78 -10.46 2.75
N ARG A 125 -21.82 -10.23 1.83
CA ARG A 125 -22.11 -10.12 0.40
C ARG A 125 -22.72 -11.46 -0.01
N SER A 126 -24.03 -11.45 -0.20
CA SER A 126 -24.74 -12.57 -0.78
C SER A 126 -24.07 -12.89 -2.11
N ARG A 127 -23.77 -14.18 -2.34
CA ARG A 127 -23.17 -14.66 -3.61
C ARG A 127 -23.90 -14.00 -4.79
N PRO A 128 -23.19 -13.59 -5.86
CA PRO A 128 -23.87 -13.17 -7.08
C PRO A 128 -24.81 -14.31 -7.49
N ARG A 129 -26.09 -13.99 -7.66
CA ARG A 129 -27.09 -14.96 -8.14
C ARG A 129 -26.60 -15.47 -9.48
N CYS A 130 -26.19 -16.73 -9.56
CA CYS A 130 -26.01 -17.39 -10.84
C CYS A 130 -27.38 -17.37 -11.54
N HIS A 131 -27.49 -16.60 -12.63
CA HIS A 131 -28.64 -16.68 -13.51
C HIS A 131 -28.71 -18.12 -14.06
N PRO A 132 -29.84 -18.83 -13.95
CA PRO A 132 -29.95 -20.13 -14.57
C PRO A 132 -29.90 -19.94 -16.09
N HIS A 133 -28.87 -20.50 -16.74
CA HIS A 133 -28.81 -20.65 -18.18
C HIS A 133 -30.08 -21.38 -18.63
N ARG A 134 -30.90 -20.67 -19.40
CA ARG A 134 -32.11 -21.17 -20.05
C ARG A 134 -31.71 -22.28 -21.01
N ARG A 135 -31.91 -23.55 -20.63
CA ARG A 135 -31.85 -24.69 -21.54
C ARG A 135 -32.93 -24.53 -22.61
N GLY A 136 -32.55 -24.13 -23.81
CA GLY A 136 -33.40 -24.26 -24.99
C GLY A 136 -33.31 -25.70 -25.51
N HIS A 137 -34.40 -26.46 -25.39
CA HIS A 137 -34.58 -27.73 -26.07
C HIS A 137 -35.36 -27.54 -27.37
N ARG A 138 -34.80 -28.13 -28.43
CA ARG A 138 -35.42 -28.73 -29.64
C ARG A 138 -36.21 -27.86 -30.62
N GLY A 139 -35.85 -28.05 -31.88
CA GLY A 139 -36.61 -27.70 -33.07
C GLY A 139 -35.89 -28.22 -34.31
N GLU A 140 -35.67 -29.53 -34.36
CA GLU A 140 -35.29 -30.26 -35.58
C GLU A 140 -36.53 -30.36 -36.46
N SER A 141 -36.48 -29.80 -37.68
CA SER A 141 -37.43 -30.09 -38.75
C SER A 141 -36.78 -29.88 -40.11
N ASP A 142 -37.13 -30.78 -41.00
CA ASP A 142 -36.42 -31.19 -42.20
C ASP A 142 -36.32 -30.19 -43.37
N ARG A 143 -35.24 -30.39 -44.11
CA ARG A 143 -35.05 -30.36 -45.58
C ARG A 143 -36.25 -29.98 -46.47
N ALA A 144 -36.04 -28.98 -47.31
CA ALA A 144 -36.19 -28.99 -48.79
C ALA A 144 -35.87 -27.56 -49.28
N GLY A 145 -34.77 -27.30 -50.01
CA GLY A 145 -34.66 -27.56 -51.44
C GLY A 145 -34.79 -26.25 -52.21
N HIS A 146 -33.69 -25.72 -52.77
CA HIS A 146 -33.62 -25.15 -54.13
C HIS A 146 -32.20 -24.63 -54.44
N ARG A 147 -31.68 -25.08 -55.59
CA ARG A 147 -30.46 -24.66 -56.31
C ARG A 147 -30.66 -23.20 -56.78
N SER A 148 -29.66 -22.32 -56.97
CA SER A 148 -28.59 -22.29 -57.99
C SER A 148 -27.83 -20.96 -57.77
N ARG A 149 -26.49 -20.90 -57.74
CA ARG A 149 -25.54 -20.72 -58.86
C ARG A 149 -25.46 -19.28 -59.41
N ALA A 150 -24.40 -18.55 -59.03
CA ALA A 150 -23.63 -17.55 -59.80
C ALA A 150 -22.65 -16.87 -58.81
N ASP A 151 -21.37 -17.23 -58.78
CA ASP A 151 -20.25 -16.64 -59.56
C ASP A 151 -19.85 -15.20 -59.21
N ALA A 152 -18.53 -15.04 -59.13
CA ALA A 152 -17.72 -13.85 -59.42
C ALA A 152 -17.31 -12.86 -58.29
N LEU A 153 -16.01 -12.94 -57.99
CA LEU A 153 -15.01 -11.84 -57.97
C LEU A 153 -15.06 -10.83 -56.81
N ARG A 154 -14.07 -10.84 -55.90
CA ARG A 154 -12.74 -10.17 -55.98
C ARG A 154 -12.76 -8.70 -55.54
N VAL A 155 -12.35 -8.51 -54.27
CA VAL A 155 -11.49 -7.46 -53.66
C VAL A 155 -11.24 -6.15 -54.46
N PRO A 156 -11.40 -5.00 -53.79
CA PRO A 156 -10.42 -3.91 -53.80
C PRO A 156 -9.53 -3.91 -52.55
#